data_AF-A0A821QW39-F1
#
_entry.id   AF-A0A821QW39-F1
#
_cell.length_a   1.000
_cell.length_b   1.000
_cell.length_c   1.000
_cell.angle_alpha   90.00
_cell.angle_beta   90.00
_cell.angle_gamma   90.00
#
_symmetry.space_group_name_H-M   'P 1'
#
loop_
_entity.id
_entity.type
_entity.pdbx_description
1 polymer ?
#
loop_
_entity_poly.entity_id
_entity_poly.type
_entity_poly.pdbx_seq_one_letter_code
_entity_poly.pdbx_strand_id
1 'polypeptide(L)'
;MYYIEFLLITINIVLYSYLIECMRIPDSNLDLNEVAYHDEPSKIYLGSPSIIRLSSGRLVASHDFFGSGYLFQPRNVSVYISDNNGETWSFISYIKHSYWTTLAVYNDIIYAIGTDSDSNANIIIHRSNDYGLSWNYNGSDDGIILFHGSFATGPTPIVIANQVIYRAIEYWPAPSRWPTDFQAAIISCNLSKSSEFIEDDPIMSPNNWRLTSPLVFNKEWIPKSFPYLNSPGYLEGNVVIVPKPSSKEIRILNIIRFNSIPLSNLAIILELNQTTNILSFVSIIKFPGGMTKFTIRYDPISQAYFSLVNPVTQNFNPSQRNILSLSYTKDLIHLNNWTIVADHLLYDDTGFTMNDSLRYTGFHYVDWQFDQLSSSSSSLSSIKSSCIEWNCDGGPHIIYLIRTSYRGANSFHNSNRITYKTLKYYRKLIQ
;
A
#
# COMPACT_ATOMS: atom_id res chain seq x y z
N MET A 1 -58.93 -45.73 -25.47
CA MET A 1 -57.61 -45.97 -26.07
C MET A 1 -57.37 -44.82 -27.04
N TYR A 2 -56.58 -43.78 -26.76
CA TYR A 2 -55.22 -43.79 -26.23
C TYR A 2 -54.98 -42.55 -25.33
N TYR A 3 -54.24 -42.76 -24.24
CA TYR A 3 -53.57 -41.71 -23.47
C TYR A 3 -52.34 -41.24 -24.24
N ILE A 4 -52.12 -39.92 -24.33
CA ILE A 4 -50.84 -39.33 -24.72
C ILE A 4 -50.35 -38.55 -23.50
N GLU A 5 -49.37 -39.11 -22.80
CA GLU A 5 -48.65 -38.42 -21.72
C GLU A 5 -47.62 -37.47 -22.33
N PHE A 6 -47.67 -36.21 -21.90
CA PHE A 6 -46.62 -35.22 -22.11
C PHE A 6 -45.49 -35.50 -21.11
N LEU A 7 -44.34 -35.93 -21.60
CA LEU A 7 -43.12 -36.04 -20.78
C LEU A 7 -42.42 -34.67 -20.73
N LEU A 8 -42.62 -33.93 -19.64
CA LEU A 8 -41.82 -32.74 -19.30
C LEU A 8 -40.48 -33.22 -18.72
N ILE A 9 -39.40 -33.10 -19.50
CA ILE A 9 -38.04 -33.30 -19.02
C ILE A 9 -37.56 -31.98 -18.39
N THR A 10 -37.61 -31.89 -17.07
CA THR A 10 -36.95 -30.83 -16.30
C THR A 10 -35.46 -31.13 -16.20
N ILE A 11 -34.65 -30.43 -17.00
CA ILE A 11 -33.19 -30.42 -16.83
C ILE A 11 -32.86 -29.52 -15.63
N ASN A 12 -32.51 -30.14 -14.50
CA ASN A 12 -31.88 -29.44 -13.39
C ASN A 12 -30.41 -29.17 -13.74
N ILE A 13 -30.10 -27.97 -14.23
CA ILE A 13 -28.72 -27.49 -14.30
C ILE A 13 -28.34 -27.02 -12.90
N VAL A 14 -27.67 -27.89 -12.14
CA VAL A 14 -26.95 -27.48 -10.94
C VAL A 14 -25.71 -26.71 -11.40
N LEU A 15 -25.81 -25.38 -11.39
CA LEU A 15 -24.65 -24.51 -11.47
C LEU A 15 -23.82 -24.72 -10.21
N TYR A 16 -22.83 -25.62 -10.27
CA TYR A 16 -21.71 -25.60 -9.35
C TYR A 16 -20.95 -24.30 -9.62
N SER A 17 -21.27 -23.24 -8.87
CA SER A 17 -20.37 -22.12 -8.73
C SER A 17 -19.12 -22.65 -8.04
N TYR A 18 -18.10 -23.00 -8.82
CA TYR A 18 -16.75 -23.14 -8.29
C TYR A 18 -16.35 -21.77 -7.77
N LEU A 19 -16.56 -21.53 -6.47
CA LEU A 19 -15.86 -20.48 -5.77
C LEU A 19 -14.39 -20.88 -5.85
N ILE A 20 -13.64 -20.19 -6.71
CA ILE A 20 -12.19 -20.33 -6.78
C ILE A 20 -11.67 -19.68 -5.50
N GLU A 21 -11.49 -20.49 -4.46
CA GLU A 21 -10.84 -20.06 -3.24
C GLU A 21 -9.32 -20.13 -3.44
N CYS A 22 -8.66 -18.99 -3.28
CA CYS A 22 -7.21 -18.96 -3.29
C CYS A 22 -6.68 -19.49 -1.95
N MET A 23 -5.56 -20.23 -1.99
CA MET A 23 -5.03 -21.00 -0.87
C MET A 23 -3.52 -20.81 -0.69
N ARG A 24 -2.97 -21.43 0.36
CA ARG A 24 -1.53 -21.58 0.59
C ARG A 24 -0.80 -22.15 -0.63
N ILE A 25 0.35 -21.56 -0.96
CA ILE A 25 1.25 -22.07 -2.01
C ILE A 25 1.99 -23.32 -1.45
N PRO A 26 1.68 -24.53 -1.93
CA PRO A 26 2.11 -25.78 -1.28
C PRO A 26 3.59 -26.10 -1.50
N ASP A 27 4.22 -25.53 -2.53
CA ASP A 27 5.60 -25.82 -2.94
C ASP A 27 6.60 -24.74 -2.52
N SER A 28 6.24 -23.88 -1.55
CA SER A 28 7.12 -22.86 -0.98
C SER A 28 7.35 -23.06 0.52
N ASN A 29 8.60 -22.84 0.96
CA ASN A 29 8.97 -22.82 2.37
C ASN A 29 8.66 -21.46 3.04
N LEU A 30 8.20 -20.48 2.27
CA LEU A 30 7.93 -19.12 2.73
C LEU A 30 6.56 -18.96 3.37
N ASP A 31 5.73 -20.02 3.37
CA ASP A 31 4.38 -20.01 3.98
C ASP A 31 3.57 -18.79 3.51
N LEU A 32 3.42 -18.69 2.19
CA LEU A 32 2.67 -17.64 1.49
C LEU A 32 1.26 -18.15 1.17
N ASN A 33 0.25 -17.32 1.46
CA ASN A 33 -1.11 -17.56 1.01
C ASN A 33 -1.35 -16.77 -0.28
N GLU A 34 -1.78 -17.44 -1.33
CA GLU A 34 -2.14 -16.76 -2.57
C GLU A 34 -3.49 -16.06 -2.40
N VAL A 35 -3.55 -14.79 -2.81
CA VAL A 35 -4.79 -14.01 -2.87
C VAL A 35 -5.27 -13.91 -4.31
N ALA A 36 -4.33 -13.77 -5.25
CA ALA A 36 -4.62 -13.72 -6.67
C ALA A 36 -3.42 -14.20 -7.48
N TYR A 37 -3.70 -14.83 -8.62
CA TYR A 37 -2.72 -15.23 -9.62
C TYR A 37 -3.19 -14.80 -11.01
N HIS A 38 -2.25 -14.37 -11.84
CA HIS A 38 -2.47 -14.16 -13.26
C HIS A 38 -1.29 -14.72 -14.04
N ASP A 39 -1.58 -15.43 -15.12
CA ASP A 39 -0.53 -16.03 -15.95
C ASP A 39 0.18 -14.97 -16.79
N GLU A 40 1.51 -15.02 -16.78
CA GLU A 40 2.42 -14.00 -17.32
C GLU A 40 2.45 -13.88 -18.85
N PRO A 41 2.23 -14.95 -19.65
CA PRO A 41 2.18 -14.85 -21.11
C PRO A 41 1.15 -13.84 -21.63
N SER A 42 0.11 -13.55 -20.84
CA SER A 42 -0.87 -12.49 -21.14
C SER A 42 -0.28 -11.07 -21.14
N LYS A 43 0.87 -10.88 -20.48
CA LYS A 43 1.49 -9.58 -20.16
C LYS A 43 0.58 -8.67 -19.32
N ILE A 44 -0.33 -9.27 -18.56
CA ILE A 44 -1.10 -8.64 -17.49
C ILE A 44 -0.47 -9.10 -16.17
N TYR A 45 -0.13 -8.14 -15.33
CA TYR A 45 0.58 -8.34 -14.07
C TYR A 45 -0.19 -7.68 -12.93
N LEU A 46 -0.02 -8.17 -11.70
CA LEU A 46 -0.79 -7.72 -10.54
C LEU A 46 0.00 -6.66 -9.75
N GLY A 47 -0.57 -5.48 -9.56
CA GLY A 47 0.08 -4.32 -8.97
C GLY A 47 -0.53 -3.87 -7.65
N SER A 48 0.17 -2.95 -6.98
CA SER A 48 -0.43 -2.06 -5.97
C SER A 48 -1.25 -2.73 -4.87
N PRO A 49 -0.69 -3.71 -4.13
CA PRO A 49 -1.40 -4.33 -3.03
C PRO A 49 -1.75 -3.31 -1.94
N SER A 50 -2.95 -3.44 -1.36
CA SER A 50 -3.31 -2.80 -0.09
C SER A 50 -4.13 -3.73 0.80
N ILE A 51 -3.97 -3.62 2.12
CA ILE A 51 -4.63 -4.51 3.08
C ILE A 51 -5.09 -3.77 4.33
N ILE A 52 -6.26 -4.17 4.82
CA ILE A 52 -6.87 -3.71 6.07
C ILE A 52 -7.56 -4.88 6.78
N ARG A 53 -7.84 -4.70 8.07
CA ARG A 53 -8.72 -5.58 8.85
C ARG A 53 -9.88 -4.75 9.39
N LEU A 54 -11.08 -5.30 9.37
CA LEU A 54 -12.28 -4.66 9.91
C LEU A 54 -12.50 -5.09 11.37
N SER A 55 -13.28 -4.33 12.15
CA SER A 55 -13.63 -4.70 13.53
C SER A 55 -14.38 -6.04 13.61
N SER A 56 -15.04 -6.45 12.53
CA SER A 56 -15.65 -7.78 12.40
C SER A 56 -14.63 -8.93 12.37
N GLY A 57 -13.33 -8.63 12.23
CA GLY A 57 -12.26 -9.60 12.02
C GLY A 57 -12.00 -9.92 10.55
N ARG A 58 -12.87 -9.52 9.63
CA ARG A 58 -12.68 -9.70 8.17
C ARG A 58 -11.43 -8.97 7.70
N LEU A 59 -10.60 -9.66 6.91
CA LEU A 59 -9.53 -9.03 6.14
C LEU A 59 -10.09 -8.58 4.79
N VAL A 60 -9.65 -7.41 4.33
CA VAL A 60 -9.92 -6.92 2.98
C VAL A 60 -8.59 -6.61 2.32
N ALA A 61 -8.36 -7.22 1.16
CA ALA A 61 -7.19 -7.04 0.32
C ALA A 61 -7.62 -6.44 -1.01
N SER A 62 -6.79 -5.58 -1.58
CA SER A 62 -7.01 -5.04 -2.91
C SER A 62 -5.74 -5.02 -3.73
N HIS A 63 -5.88 -5.09 -5.05
CA HIS A 63 -4.77 -4.91 -5.99
C HIS A 63 -5.31 -4.46 -7.36
N ASP A 64 -4.46 -3.89 -8.19
CA ASP A 64 -4.79 -3.51 -9.58
C ASP A 64 -4.03 -4.36 -10.59
N PHE A 65 -4.23 -4.08 -11.88
CA PHE A 65 -3.55 -4.72 -12.99
C PHE A 65 -2.74 -3.70 -13.80
N PHE A 66 -1.57 -4.13 -14.28
CA PHE A 66 -0.69 -3.33 -15.14
C PHE A 66 -0.01 -4.20 -16.20
N GLY A 67 0.76 -3.56 -17.08
CA GLY A 67 1.50 -4.24 -18.15
C GLY A 67 0.91 -3.99 -19.54
N SER A 68 1.64 -4.41 -20.58
CA SER A 68 1.24 -4.15 -21.97
C SER A 68 -0.06 -4.85 -22.36
N GLY A 69 -0.41 -5.95 -21.68
CA GLY A 69 -1.68 -6.66 -21.88
C GLY A 69 -2.89 -5.93 -21.30
N TYR A 70 -2.68 -4.90 -20.48
CA TYR A 70 -3.73 -4.15 -19.79
C TYR A 70 -3.77 -2.66 -20.19
N LEU A 71 -3.08 -2.25 -21.27
CA LEU A 71 -2.94 -0.83 -21.65
C LEU A 71 -4.26 -0.13 -22.01
N PHE A 72 -5.20 -0.86 -22.62
CA PHE A 72 -6.46 -0.30 -23.12
C PHE A 72 -7.66 -0.64 -22.24
N GLN A 73 -7.40 -1.23 -21.07
CA GLN A 73 -8.45 -1.58 -20.11
C GLN A 73 -8.66 -0.42 -19.13
N PRO A 74 -9.89 -0.20 -18.66
CA PRO A 74 -10.12 0.76 -17.59
C PRO A 74 -9.31 0.35 -16.35
N ARG A 75 -8.75 1.34 -15.67
CA ARG A 75 -8.08 1.12 -14.38
C ARG A 75 -9.14 0.86 -13.32
N ASN A 76 -9.13 -0.37 -12.81
CA ASN A 76 -10.00 -0.83 -11.74
C ASN A 76 -9.15 -1.57 -10.71
N VAL A 77 -9.60 -1.55 -9.47
CA VAL A 77 -8.98 -2.27 -8.35
C VAL A 77 -9.86 -3.46 -8.00
N SER A 78 -9.27 -4.65 -7.96
CA SER A 78 -9.94 -5.88 -7.53
C SER A 78 -9.92 -5.97 -6.01
N VAL A 79 -11.04 -6.38 -5.40
CA VAL A 79 -11.19 -6.50 -3.94
C VAL A 79 -11.45 -7.95 -3.55
N TYR A 80 -10.71 -8.43 -2.57
CA TYR A 80 -10.78 -9.78 -2.02
C TYR A 80 -10.99 -9.70 -0.51
N ILE A 81 -11.66 -10.71 0.05
CA ILE A 81 -11.85 -10.82 1.49
C ILE A 81 -11.39 -12.16 2.03
N SER A 82 -11.09 -12.19 3.32
CA SER A 82 -10.90 -13.42 4.08
C SER A 82 -11.54 -13.30 5.45
N ASP A 83 -12.40 -14.26 5.78
CA ASP A 83 -13.09 -14.38 7.07
C ASP A 83 -12.45 -15.44 8.00
N ASN A 84 -11.39 -16.11 7.53
CA ASN A 84 -10.63 -17.14 8.26
C ASN A 84 -9.16 -16.74 8.45
N ASN A 85 -8.91 -15.47 8.75
CA ASN A 85 -7.56 -14.93 9.05
C ASN A 85 -6.53 -15.13 7.93
N GLY A 86 -6.97 -15.08 6.67
CA GLY A 86 -6.11 -15.11 5.50
C GLY A 86 -5.74 -16.51 5.03
N GLU A 87 -6.40 -17.55 5.57
CA GLU A 87 -6.23 -18.94 5.12
C GLU A 87 -6.82 -19.15 3.71
N THR A 88 -8.01 -18.61 3.45
CA THR A 88 -8.61 -18.56 2.11
C THR A 88 -9.08 -17.17 1.75
N TRP A 89 -9.07 -16.87 0.46
CA TRP A 89 -9.47 -15.57 -0.09
C TRP A 89 -10.51 -15.74 -1.19
N SER A 90 -11.47 -14.81 -1.24
CA SER A 90 -12.49 -14.75 -2.28
C SER A 90 -12.57 -13.34 -2.86
N PHE A 91 -12.58 -13.25 -4.18
CA PHE A 91 -12.93 -12.02 -4.89
C PHE A 91 -14.39 -11.63 -4.60
N ILE A 92 -14.66 -10.35 -4.36
CA ILE A 92 -16.03 -9.88 -4.05
C ILE A 92 -16.51 -8.68 -4.87
N SER A 93 -15.62 -7.79 -5.31
CA SER A 93 -16.03 -6.56 -5.99
C SER A 93 -14.87 -5.91 -6.75
N TYR A 94 -15.20 -4.88 -7.54
CA TYR A 94 -14.23 -3.94 -8.11
C TYR A 94 -14.48 -2.53 -7.57
N ILE A 95 -13.40 -1.76 -7.42
CA ILE A 95 -13.44 -0.30 -7.34
C ILE A 95 -13.18 0.22 -8.75
N LYS A 96 -14.18 0.87 -9.35
CA LYS A 96 -14.07 1.40 -10.72
C LYS A 96 -13.19 2.64 -10.75
N HIS A 97 -12.58 2.92 -11.90
CA HIS A 97 -11.84 4.18 -12.14
C HIS A 97 -10.82 4.45 -11.04
N SER A 98 -10.01 3.44 -10.71
CA SER A 98 -9.09 3.50 -9.58
C SER A 98 -7.81 2.72 -9.89
N TYR A 99 -6.68 3.28 -9.46
CA TYR A 99 -5.34 2.77 -9.67
C TYR A 99 -4.40 3.25 -8.54
N TRP A 100 -3.36 2.46 -8.24
CA TRP A 100 -2.40 2.76 -7.18
C TRP A 100 -3.05 3.06 -5.82
N THR A 101 -4.12 2.31 -5.53
CA THR A 101 -5.07 2.62 -4.46
C THR A 101 -4.63 2.06 -3.10
N THR A 102 -4.70 2.90 -2.06
CA THR A 102 -4.53 2.51 -0.66
C THR A 102 -5.91 2.38 0.00
N LEU A 103 -6.13 1.28 0.71
CA LEU A 103 -7.25 1.09 1.62
C LEU A 103 -6.92 1.64 3.01
N ALA A 104 -7.92 2.27 3.64
CA ALA A 104 -7.87 2.74 5.01
C ALA A 104 -9.22 2.51 5.68
N VAL A 105 -9.23 2.29 6.99
CA VAL A 105 -10.47 2.17 7.76
C VAL A 105 -10.56 3.31 8.75
N TYR A 106 -11.71 3.97 8.78
CA TYR A 106 -12.04 4.97 9.78
C TYR A 106 -13.51 4.81 10.18
N ASN A 107 -13.77 4.68 11.48
CA ASN A 107 -15.10 4.38 12.03
C ASN A 107 -15.80 3.20 11.33
N ASP A 108 -15.06 2.11 11.11
CA ASP A 108 -15.52 0.89 10.42
C ASP A 108 -16.00 1.07 8.97
N ILE A 109 -15.77 2.25 8.38
CA ILE A 109 -15.96 2.51 6.95
C ILE A 109 -14.62 2.34 6.25
N ILE A 110 -14.64 1.65 5.12
CA ILE A 110 -13.47 1.50 4.26
C ILE A 110 -13.42 2.71 3.33
N TYR A 111 -12.27 3.37 3.27
CA TYR A 111 -11.96 4.39 2.29
C TYR A 111 -10.84 3.89 1.39
N ALA A 112 -10.99 4.14 0.09
CA ALA A 112 -10.01 3.77 -0.93
C ALA A 112 -9.62 5.03 -1.68
N ILE A 113 -8.37 5.45 -1.51
CA ILE A 113 -7.85 6.66 -2.17
C ILE A 113 -6.82 6.18 -3.21
N GLY A 114 -6.80 6.76 -4.39
CA GLY A 114 -5.84 6.43 -5.44
C GLY A 114 -5.82 7.50 -6.53
N THR A 115 -5.45 7.08 -7.74
CA THR A 115 -5.65 7.88 -8.96
C THR A 115 -6.68 7.22 -9.86
N ASP A 116 -7.39 7.99 -10.68
CA ASP A 116 -8.44 7.44 -11.54
C ASP A 116 -7.93 6.74 -12.81
N SER A 117 -6.66 6.95 -13.12
CA SER A 117 -5.94 6.43 -14.28
C SER A 117 -4.42 6.41 -14.02
N ASP A 118 -3.63 6.06 -15.03
CA ASP A 118 -2.16 6.02 -14.99
C ASP A 118 -1.47 7.14 -15.79
N SER A 119 -2.25 8.06 -16.37
CA SER A 119 -1.75 9.20 -17.16
C SER A 119 -2.71 10.38 -17.06
N ASN A 120 -2.21 11.59 -16.76
CA ASN A 120 -3.02 12.78 -16.48
C ASN A 120 -4.13 12.47 -15.44
N ALA A 121 -3.76 11.74 -14.40
CA ALA A 121 -4.70 11.13 -13.49
C ALA A 121 -5.12 12.07 -12.36
N ASN A 122 -6.42 12.08 -12.06
CA ASN A 122 -6.98 12.83 -10.94
C ASN A 122 -6.77 12.05 -9.63
N ILE A 123 -6.80 12.75 -8.49
CA ILE A 123 -6.87 12.10 -7.17
C ILE A 123 -8.33 11.73 -6.93
N ILE A 124 -8.61 10.46 -6.66
CA ILE A 124 -9.96 9.93 -6.47
C ILE A 124 -10.10 9.21 -5.12
N ILE A 125 -11.30 9.28 -4.54
CA ILE A 125 -11.69 8.55 -3.33
C ILE A 125 -12.98 7.77 -3.54
N HIS A 126 -13.03 6.57 -2.97
CA HIS A 126 -14.23 5.75 -2.84
C HIS A 126 -14.42 5.37 -1.38
N ARG A 127 -15.63 4.95 -1.02
CA ARG A 127 -15.90 4.34 0.28
C ARG A 127 -16.75 3.09 0.15
N SER A 128 -16.66 2.22 1.15
CA SER A 128 -17.56 1.09 1.37
C SER A 128 -17.97 1.05 2.84
N ASN A 129 -19.27 0.94 3.09
CA ASN A 129 -19.88 0.76 4.42
C ASN A 129 -20.52 -0.63 4.58
N ASP A 130 -20.26 -1.55 3.64
CA ASP A 130 -20.80 -2.90 3.58
C ASP A 130 -19.68 -3.96 3.51
N TYR A 131 -18.58 -3.71 4.23
CA TYR A 131 -17.44 -4.61 4.37
C TYR A 131 -16.73 -4.94 3.03
N GLY A 132 -16.74 -3.99 2.09
CA GLY A 132 -16.07 -4.08 0.80
C GLY A 132 -16.94 -4.64 -0.34
N LEU A 133 -18.22 -4.95 -0.10
CA LEU A 133 -19.10 -5.56 -1.10
C LEU A 133 -19.51 -4.58 -2.21
N SER A 134 -19.70 -3.31 -1.87
CA SER A 134 -19.99 -2.26 -2.85
C SER A 134 -19.33 -0.93 -2.48
N TRP A 135 -19.19 -0.07 -3.49
CA TRP A 135 -18.47 1.20 -3.39
C TRP A 135 -19.37 2.39 -3.72
N ASN A 136 -20.68 2.22 -3.48
CA ASN A 136 -21.69 3.21 -3.81
C ASN A 136 -21.66 4.39 -2.84
N TYR A 137 -21.59 5.60 -3.40
CA TYR A 137 -21.76 6.86 -2.69
C TYR A 137 -22.72 7.78 -3.42
N ASN A 138 -23.74 8.29 -2.72
CA ASN A 138 -24.80 9.14 -3.28
C ASN A 138 -25.44 8.60 -4.58
N GLY A 139 -25.56 7.26 -4.67
CA GLY A 139 -26.20 6.58 -5.81
C GLY A 139 -25.28 6.28 -7.00
N SER A 140 -23.97 6.50 -6.91
CA SER A 140 -22.97 6.13 -7.93
C SER A 140 -21.79 5.37 -7.32
N ASP A 141 -21.16 4.49 -8.10
CA ASP A 141 -19.91 3.79 -7.77
C ASP A 141 -18.68 4.35 -8.50
N ASP A 142 -18.81 5.49 -9.17
CA ASP A 142 -17.73 6.14 -9.93
C ASP A 142 -16.64 6.77 -9.04
N GLY A 143 -16.90 6.90 -7.73
CA GLY A 143 -16.03 7.60 -6.79
C GLY A 143 -16.17 9.12 -6.85
N ILE A 144 -15.37 9.80 -6.03
CA ILE A 144 -15.35 11.26 -5.92
C ILE A 144 -13.95 11.78 -6.24
N ILE A 145 -13.85 12.67 -7.22
CA ILE A 145 -12.60 13.35 -7.55
C ILE A 145 -12.30 14.40 -6.47
N LEU A 146 -11.16 14.24 -5.80
CA LEU A 146 -10.66 15.19 -4.80
C LEU A 146 -9.90 16.34 -5.45
N PHE A 147 -9.04 16.03 -6.43
CA PHE A 147 -8.23 17.01 -7.13
C PHE A 147 -8.04 16.62 -8.59
N HIS A 148 -8.29 17.58 -9.48
CA HIS A 148 -7.96 17.42 -10.89
C HIS A 148 -6.48 17.68 -11.14
N GLY A 149 -5.83 16.89 -12.01
CA GLY A 149 -4.43 17.12 -12.37
C GLY A 149 -3.76 15.93 -13.03
N SER A 150 -2.42 15.91 -12.97
CA SER A 150 -1.59 14.79 -13.42
C SER A 150 -0.87 14.26 -12.21
N PHE A 151 -1.50 13.37 -11.47
CA PHE A 151 -0.94 12.79 -10.26
C PHE A 151 -0.47 11.36 -10.54
N ALA A 152 0.53 10.94 -9.78
CA ALA A 152 0.99 9.58 -9.70
C ALA A 152 1.20 9.21 -8.24
N THR A 153 1.14 7.91 -7.95
CA THR A 153 1.37 7.42 -6.59
C THR A 153 1.70 5.94 -6.59
N GLY A 154 1.82 5.38 -5.40
CA GLY A 154 1.67 3.96 -5.12
C GLY A 154 0.87 3.81 -3.82
N PRO A 155 0.51 2.59 -3.41
CA PRO A 155 -0.14 2.40 -2.12
C PRO A 155 0.80 2.75 -0.95
N THR A 156 0.66 3.93 -0.38
CA THR A 156 1.44 4.43 0.76
C THR A 156 0.52 4.68 1.96
N PRO A 157 1.06 4.73 3.20
CA PRO A 157 0.24 4.93 4.39
C PRO A 157 -0.65 6.17 4.32
N ILE A 158 -1.90 5.98 4.72
CA ILE A 158 -2.79 7.05 5.18
C ILE A 158 -2.68 7.09 6.69
N VAL A 159 -2.49 8.28 7.27
CA VAL A 159 -2.30 8.46 8.71
C VAL A 159 -3.23 9.56 9.24
N ILE A 160 -3.84 9.34 10.39
CA ILE A 160 -4.59 10.35 11.15
C ILE A 160 -3.74 10.85 12.32
N ALA A 161 -3.59 12.16 12.44
CA ALA A 161 -3.07 12.79 13.65
C ALA A 161 -3.80 14.11 13.91
N ASN A 162 -4.13 14.37 15.18
CA ASN A 162 -4.85 15.57 15.62
C ASN A 162 -6.10 15.87 14.76
N GLN A 163 -6.94 14.85 14.53
CA GLN A 163 -8.15 14.95 13.70
C GLN A 163 -7.91 15.34 12.23
N VAL A 164 -6.71 15.13 11.70
CA VAL A 164 -6.41 15.37 10.28
C VAL A 164 -5.88 14.10 9.64
N ILE A 165 -6.49 13.70 8.52
CA ILE A 165 -5.96 12.67 7.64
C ILE A 165 -4.83 13.27 6.81
N TYR A 166 -3.75 12.53 6.63
CA TYR A 166 -2.66 12.87 5.73
C TYR A 166 -2.32 11.69 4.83
N ARG A 167 -1.99 11.99 3.56
CA ARG A 167 -1.41 11.05 2.61
C ARG A 167 -0.45 11.77 1.67
N ALA A 168 0.69 11.17 1.40
CA ALA A 168 1.62 11.68 0.39
C ALA A 168 1.17 11.27 -1.01
N ILE A 169 1.45 12.13 -1.99
CA ILE A 169 1.19 11.89 -3.40
C ILE A 169 2.22 12.64 -4.25
N GLU A 170 2.42 12.23 -5.50
CA GLU A 170 3.31 12.91 -6.43
C GLU A 170 2.51 13.62 -7.52
N TYR A 171 2.77 14.92 -7.70
CA TYR A 171 2.35 15.62 -8.91
C TYR A 171 3.36 15.34 -10.03
N TRP A 172 2.87 15.03 -11.22
CA TRP A 172 3.67 14.60 -12.36
C TRP A 172 3.34 15.40 -13.63
N PRO A 173 3.70 16.68 -13.67
CA PRO A 173 3.41 17.54 -14.79
C PRO A 173 4.26 17.18 -16.02
N ALA A 174 3.80 17.61 -17.19
CA ALA A 174 4.57 17.56 -18.42
C ALA A 174 5.96 18.21 -18.23
N PRO A 175 7.03 17.62 -18.76
CA PRO A 175 7.05 16.55 -19.76
C PRO A 175 6.98 15.13 -19.18
N SER A 176 6.66 14.97 -17.90
CA SER A 176 6.39 13.69 -17.24
C SER A 176 7.53 12.67 -17.41
N ARG A 177 8.79 13.10 -17.29
CA ARG A 177 9.94 12.18 -17.30
C ARG A 177 10.03 11.44 -15.98
N TRP A 178 10.11 10.12 -16.08
CA TRP A 178 10.26 9.25 -14.92
C TRP A 178 11.73 9.16 -14.48
N PRO A 179 12.06 9.31 -13.18
CA PRO A 179 11.27 9.85 -12.08
C PRO A 179 11.56 11.36 -11.82
N THR A 180 12.34 12.02 -12.68
CA THR A 180 12.91 13.35 -12.41
C THR A 180 11.88 14.47 -12.32
N ASP A 181 10.72 14.32 -12.96
CA ASP A 181 9.69 15.35 -13.01
C ASP A 181 8.60 15.17 -11.95
N PHE A 182 8.68 14.12 -11.12
CA PHE A 182 7.80 14.00 -9.96
C PHE A 182 8.07 15.11 -8.95
N GLN A 183 7.00 15.64 -8.39
CA GLN A 183 7.00 16.67 -7.37
C GLN A 183 6.26 16.15 -6.14
N ALA A 184 6.90 16.21 -4.98
CA ALA A 184 6.32 15.68 -3.75
C ALA A 184 5.17 16.58 -3.26
N ALA A 185 4.06 15.98 -2.86
CA ALA A 185 2.92 16.67 -2.28
C ALA A 185 2.29 15.86 -1.15
N ILE A 186 1.47 16.51 -0.33
CA ILE A 186 0.61 15.88 0.66
C ILE A 186 -0.82 16.37 0.44
N ILE A 187 -1.77 15.44 0.45
CA ILE A 187 -3.19 15.75 0.64
C ILE A 187 -3.57 15.59 2.11
N SER A 188 -4.44 16.45 2.59
CA SER A 188 -4.94 16.40 3.96
C SER A 188 -6.42 16.72 4.07
N CYS A 189 -7.10 16.10 5.02
CA CYS A 189 -8.54 16.28 5.28
C CYS A 189 -8.80 16.48 6.76
N ASN A 190 -9.52 17.54 7.12
CA ASN A 190 -9.81 17.86 8.52
C ASN A 190 -11.12 17.21 8.97
N LEU A 191 -11.02 16.25 9.91
CA LEU A 191 -12.15 15.50 10.45
C LEU A 191 -12.98 16.30 11.46
N SER A 192 -12.44 17.39 12.02
CA SER A 192 -13.19 18.22 12.99
C SER A 192 -14.29 19.08 12.35
N LYS A 193 -14.34 19.13 11.02
CA LYS A 193 -15.26 19.97 10.26
C LYS A 193 -16.56 19.27 9.85
N SER A 194 -16.88 18.10 10.42
CA SER A 194 -18.05 17.30 10.03
C SER A 194 -19.38 18.09 10.03
N SER A 195 -19.57 19.04 10.94
CA SER A 195 -20.76 19.88 11.00
C SER A 195 -20.86 20.98 9.93
N GLU A 196 -19.82 21.19 9.11
CA GLU A 196 -19.77 22.24 8.08
C GLU A 196 -20.25 21.76 6.69
N PHE A 197 -20.51 20.46 6.52
CA PHE A 197 -20.81 19.86 5.20
C PHE A 197 -22.26 19.39 5.09
N ILE A 198 -22.81 19.48 3.88
CA ILE A 198 -24.17 19.00 3.54
C ILE A 198 -24.23 17.47 3.61
N GLU A 199 -23.11 16.80 3.36
CA GLU A 199 -22.97 15.36 3.46
C GLU A 199 -22.37 14.99 4.83
N ASP A 200 -22.94 13.97 5.47
CA ASP A 200 -22.54 13.50 6.81
C ASP A 200 -21.14 12.85 6.88
N ASP A 201 -20.38 12.85 5.78
CA ASP A 201 -19.05 12.25 5.67
C ASP A 201 -18.00 13.28 5.23
N PRO A 202 -17.23 13.89 6.17
CA PRO A 202 -16.23 14.91 5.84
C PRO A 202 -15.09 14.38 4.96
N ILE A 203 -14.88 13.06 4.90
CA ILE A 203 -13.81 12.42 4.11
C ILE A 203 -14.22 12.36 2.63
N MET A 204 -15.50 12.22 2.34
CA MET A 204 -16.02 12.18 0.96
C MET A 204 -16.26 13.55 0.33
N SER A 205 -16.05 14.65 1.06
CA SER A 205 -16.25 16.01 0.56
C SER A 205 -14.97 16.61 -0.03
N PRO A 206 -14.86 16.85 -1.36
CA PRO A 206 -13.66 17.42 -1.98
C PRO A 206 -13.21 18.75 -1.36
N ASN A 207 -14.15 19.59 -0.96
CA ASN A 207 -13.88 20.91 -0.39
C ASN A 207 -13.23 20.85 0.99
N ASN A 208 -13.25 19.70 1.66
CA ASN A 208 -12.56 19.50 2.94
C ASN A 208 -11.09 19.10 2.75
N TRP A 209 -10.71 18.69 1.54
CA TRP A 209 -9.35 18.29 1.25
C TRP A 209 -8.48 19.49 0.85
N ARG A 210 -7.22 19.45 1.28
CA ARG A 210 -6.18 20.42 0.91
C ARG A 210 -5.00 19.69 0.29
N LEU A 211 -4.45 20.27 -0.77
CA LEU A 211 -3.23 19.83 -1.42
C LEU A 211 -2.11 20.85 -1.13
N THR A 212 -0.94 20.40 -0.70
CA THR A 212 0.25 21.27 -0.59
C THR A 212 0.69 21.74 -1.98
N SER A 213 1.31 22.92 -2.08
CA SER A 213 2.04 23.27 -3.31
C SER A 213 3.08 22.17 -3.61
N PRO A 214 3.03 21.54 -4.80
CA PRO A 214 3.97 20.46 -5.12
C PRO A 214 5.42 20.93 -5.07
N LEU A 215 6.28 20.15 -4.42
CA LEU A 215 7.70 20.46 -4.24
C LEU A 215 8.53 19.79 -5.34
N VAL A 216 9.11 20.60 -6.22
CA VAL A 216 10.05 20.14 -7.25
C VAL A 216 11.33 19.58 -6.60
N PHE A 217 11.85 18.48 -7.15
CA PHE A 217 13.15 17.95 -6.73
C PHE A 217 14.28 18.91 -7.09
N ASN A 218 15.05 19.37 -6.09
CA ASN A 218 16.20 20.23 -6.29
C ASN A 218 17.51 19.41 -6.23
N LYS A 219 18.22 19.36 -7.35
CA LYS A 219 19.49 18.62 -7.47
C LYS A 219 20.61 19.17 -6.58
N GLU A 220 20.54 20.43 -6.17
CA GLU A 220 21.51 21.03 -5.25
C GLU A 220 21.47 20.42 -3.84
N TRP A 221 20.41 19.69 -3.48
CA TRP A 221 20.36 18.93 -2.23
C TRP A 221 21.23 17.68 -2.24
N ILE A 222 21.68 17.22 -3.43
CA ILE A 222 22.53 16.03 -3.54
C ILE A 222 23.92 16.38 -3.01
N PRO A 223 24.46 15.66 -2.01
CA PRO A 223 25.80 15.90 -1.51
C PRO A 223 26.84 15.82 -2.62
N LYS A 224 27.76 16.79 -2.66
CA LYS A 224 28.88 16.81 -3.64
C LYS A 224 29.80 15.59 -3.57
N SER A 225 29.75 14.84 -2.47
CA SER A 225 30.49 13.59 -2.28
C SER A 225 29.84 12.38 -2.98
N PHE A 226 28.60 12.50 -3.45
CA PHE A 226 27.94 11.43 -4.19
C PHE A 226 28.47 11.39 -5.63
N PRO A 227 28.50 10.20 -6.27
CA PRO A 227 28.76 10.10 -7.69
C PRO A 227 27.64 10.78 -8.49
N TYR A 228 27.85 10.91 -9.80
CA TYR A 228 26.77 11.30 -10.71
C TYR A 228 25.59 10.33 -10.59
N LEU A 229 24.40 10.87 -10.31
CA LEU A 229 23.18 10.09 -10.19
C LEU A 229 22.40 10.09 -11.51
N ASN A 230 21.99 8.92 -11.97
CA ASN A 230 21.13 8.76 -13.14
C ASN A 230 19.67 9.01 -12.75
N SER A 231 19.09 10.08 -13.30
CA SER A 231 17.68 10.46 -13.12
C SER A 231 17.22 10.58 -11.65
N PRO A 232 17.87 11.40 -10.81
CA PRO A 232 17.47 11.53 -9.41
C PRO A 232 16.08 12.17 -9.26
N GLY A 233 15.26 11.62 -8.37
CA GLY A 233 13.89 12.09 -8.16
C GLY A 233 13.12 11.35 -7.06
N TYR A 234 11.92 11.86 -6.79
CA TYR A 234 10.99 11.37 -5.77
C TYR A 234 10.06 10.28 -6.30
N LEU A 235 9.72 9.33 -5.44
CA LEU A 235 8.69 8.32 -5.69
C LEU A 235 8.03 7.95 -4.35
N GLU A 236 6.73 7.68 -4.33
CA GLU A 236 6.06 6.89 -3.27
C GLU A 236 6.31 7.40 -1.83
N GLY A 237 5.93 8.65 -1.55
CA GLY A 237 6.09 9.27 -0.23
C GLY A 237 5.34 8.57 0.91
N ASN A 238 5.91 8.60 2.12
CA ASN A 238 5.29 8.11 3.35
C ASN A 238 5.10 9.26 4.33
N VAL A 239 3.85 9.61 4.65
CA VAL A 239 3.60 10.55 5.74
C VAL A 239 3.87 9.89 7.08
N VAL A 240 4.76 10.48 7.87
CA VAL A 240 5.18 10.01 9.18
C VAL A 240 5.02 11.14 10.19
N ILE A 241 4.27 10.87 11.25
CA ILE A 241 4.00 11.83 12.32
C ILE A 241 4.99 11.61 13.43
N VAL A 242 5.71 12.66 13.82
CA VAL A 242 6.82 12.59 14.79
C VAL A 242 6.54 13.55 15.95
N PRO A 243 6.72 13.15 17.23
CA PRO A 243 6.55 14.09 18.33
C PRO A 243 7.66 15.17 18.31
N LYS A 244 7.33 16.42 18.62
CA LYS A 244 8.36 17.42 18.90
C LYS A 244 8.92 17.19 20.31
N PRO A 245 10.26 17.10 20.49
CA PRO A 245 10.85 16.95 21.81
C PRO A 245 10.35 18.02 22.79
N SER A 246 9.97 17.60 23.99
CA SER A 246 9.51 18.50 25.06
C SER A 246 8.28 19.35 24.74
N SER A 247 7.48 18.96 23.74
CA SER A 247 6.22 19.62 23.37
C SER A 247 5.11 18.59 23.10
N LYS A 248 3.85 19.03 23.18
CA LYS A 248 2.69 18.26 22.69
C LYS A 248 2.48 18.39 21.18
N GLU A 249 3.26 19.23 20.52
CA GLU A 249 3.21 19.42 19.08
C GLU A 249 3.79 18.21 18.34
N ILE A 250 3.31 18.04 17.11
CA ILE A 250 3.79 17.03 16.17
C ILE A 250 4.52 17.70 15.01
N ARG A 251 5.40 16.94 14.36
CA ARG A 251 5.98 17.22 13.04
C ARG A 251 5.35 16.25 12.06
N ILE A 252 5.14 16.73 10.84
CA ILE A 252 4.60 15.92 9.76
C ILE A 252 5.68 15.82 8.70
N LEU A 253 6.27 14.64 8.61
CA LEU A 253 7.34 14.36 7.66
C LEU A 253 6.79 13.57 6.48
N ASN A 254 7.37 13.77 5.30
CA ASN A 254 7.23 12.87 4.18
C ASN A 254 8.59 12.19 3.96
N ILE A 255 8.71 10.91 4.34
CA ILE A 255 9.87 10.09 4.01
C ILE A 255 9.61 9.46 2.65
N ILE A 256 10.38 9.86 1.65
CA ILE A 256 10.10 9.53 0.26
C ILE A 256 11.24 8.72 -0.36
N ARG A 257 10.87 7.73 -1.18
CA ARG A 257 11.83 6.91 -1.95
C ARG A 257 12.67 7.84 -2.80
N PHE A 258 13.98 7.59 -2.83
CA PHE A 258 14.91 8.37 -3.62
C PHE A 258 15.51 7.51 -4.72
N ASN A 259 15.18 7.81 -5.98
CA ASN A 259 15.88 7.19 -7.09
C ASN A 259 17.31 7.74 -7.14
N SER A 260 18.30 6.95 -6.72
CA SER A 260 19.67 7.44 -6.52
C SER A 260 20.73 6.64 -7.28
N ILE A 261 20.37 5.96 -8.38
CA ILE A 261 21.29 5.10 -9.16
C ILE A 261 22.59 5.86 -9.49
N PRO A 262 23.80 5.31 -9.24
CA PRO A 262 24.07 3.92 -8.85
C PRO A 262 24.05 3.67 -7.34
N LEU A 263 23.85 4.68 -6.51
CA LEU A 263 23.65 4.50 -5.08
C LEU A 263 22.31 3.83 -4.80
N SER A 264 22.23 3.16 -3.66
CA SER A 264 21.03 2.50 -3.17
C SER A 264 20.84 2.74 -1.67
N ASN A 265 19.71 2.29 -1.14
CA ASN A 265 19.38 2.37 0.29
C ASN A 265 19.41 3.81 0.84
N LEU A 266 18.83 4.75 0.09
CA LEU A 266 18.66 6.14 0.48
C LEU A 266 17.20 6.56 0.42
N ALA A 267 16.79 7.46 1.30
CA ALA A 267 15.49 8.13 1.26
C ALA A 267 15.67 9.63 1.52
N ILE A 268 14.68 10.43 1.14
CA ILE A 268 14.65 11.87 1.45
C ILE A 268 13.62 12.13 2.53
N ILE A 269 13.94 13.02 3.47
CA ILE A 269 12.97 13.56 4.43
C ILE A 269 12.58 14.95 3.97
N LEU A 270 11.28 15.15 3.81
CA LEU A 270 10.64 16.45 3.68
C LEU A 270 9.80 16.71 4.93
N GLU A 271 9.56 17.98 5.26
CA GLU A 271 8.71 18.38 6.38
C GLU A 271 7.61 19.33 5.91
N LEU A 272 6.39 19.09 6.36
CA LEU A 272 5.24 19.93 6.13
C LEU A 272 5.13 21.00 7.21
N ASN A 273 5.15 22.26 6.79
CA ASN A 273 4.66 23.35 7.63
C ASN A 273 3.13 23.37 7.59
N GLN A 274 2.48 22.98 8.69
CA GLN A 274 1.01 22.88 8.76
C GLN A 274 0.29 24.23 8.60
N THR A 275 0.93 25.34 8.98
CA THR A 275 0.36 26.69 8.88
C THR A 275 0.37 27.18 7.45
N THR A 276 1.52 27.08 6.77
CA THR A 276 1.68 27.59 5.39
C THR A 276 1.27 26.56 4.34
N ASN A 277 1.13 25.28 4.71
CA ASN A 277 0.84 24.15 3.82
C ASN A 277 1.90 23.93 2.74
N ILE A 278 3.18 24.09 3.12
CA ILE A 278 4.34 23.99 2.24
C ILE A 278 5.26 22.86 2.73
N LEU A 279 5.78 22.07 1.79
CA LEU A 279 6.82 21.08 2.03
C LEU A 279 8.22 21.70 1.85
N SER A 280 9.14 21.37 2.76
CA SER A 280 10.55 21.76 2.67
C SER A 280 11.48 20.57 2.86
N PHE A 281 12.61 20.58 2.15
CA PHE A 281 13.67 19.59 2.31
C PHE A 281 14.29 19.64 3.71
N VAL A 282 14.54 18.48 4.31
CA VAL A 282 15.24 18.33 5.59
C VAL A 282 16.59 17.65 5.39
N SER A 283 16.59 16.44 4.82
CA SER A 283 17.82 15.64 4.68
C SER A 283 17.68 14.50 3.67
N ILE A 284 18.83 13.97 3.24
CA ILE A 284 18.93 12.64 2.64
C ILE A 284 19.46 11.69 3.72
N ILE A 285 18.79 10.57 3.93
CA ILE A 285 19.11 9.58 4.96
C ILE A 285 19.49 8.23 4.35
N LYS A 286 20.23 7.43 5.11
CA LYS A 286 20.37 6.00 4.84
C LYS A 286 19.08 5.30 5.25
N PHE A 287 18.50 4.53 4.33
CA PHE A 287 17.26 3.81 4.53
C PHE A 287 17.30 2.50 3.75
N PRO A 288 17.37 1.32 4.42
CA PRO A 288 17.38 0.04 3.73
C PRO A 288 16.21 -0.09 2.75
N GLY A 289 16.51 -0.41 1.50
CA GLY A 289 15.51 -0.56 0.43
C GLY A 289 14.89 0.71 -0.11
N GLY A 290 15.44 1.89 0.23
CA GLY A 290 14.96 3.19 -0.26
C GLY A 290 15.04 3.44 -1.78
N MET A 291 15.53 2.45 -2.55
CA MET A 291 15.45 2.42 -4.02
C MET A 291 14.14 1.86 -4.56
N THR A 292 13.30 1.29 -3.69
CA THR A 292 12.05 0.61 -4.02
C THR A 292 10.96 1.06 -3.04
N LYS A 293 9.68 0.82 -3.36
CA LYS A 293 8.57 1.21 -2.50
C LYS A 293 8.69 0.58 -1.11
N PHE A 294 8.44 1.38 -0.08
CA PHE A 294 8.35 0.96 1.32
C PHE A 294 7.15 1.61 2.01
N THR A 295 6.76 1.08 3.17
CA THR A 295 5.62 1.56 3.99
C THR A 295 6.09 1.70 5.44
N ILE A 296 6.04 2.90 5.99
CA ILE A 296 6.44 3.18 7.38
C ILE A 296 5.22 3.31 8.29
N ARG A 297 5.22 2.63 9.44
CA ARG A 297 4.21 2.85 10.50
C ARG A 297 4.85 2.88 11.87
N TYR A 298 4.21 3.62 12.78
CA TYR A 298 4.65 3.79 14.16
C TYR A 298 3.97 2.80 15.10
N ASP A 299 4.75 2.16 15.96
CA ASP A 299 4.25 1.34 17.06
C ASP A 299 4.45 2.08 18.40
N PRO A 300 3.37 2.50 19.08
CA PRO A 300 3.45 3.22 20.36
C PRO A 300 3.90 2.34 21.52
N ILE A 301 3.72 1.02 21.44
CA ILE A 301 4.09 0.11 22.53
C ILE A 301 5.61 -0.02 22.59
N SER A 302 6.24 -0.29 21.45
CA SER A 302 7.71 -0.37 21.39
C SER A 302 8.39 0.98 21.20
N GLN A 303 7.61 2.04 20.95
CA GLN A 303 8.09 3.38 20.61
C GLN A 303 9.11 3.33 19.46
N ALA A 304 8.72 2.70 18.37
CA ALA A 304 9.57 2.54 17.19
C ALA A 304 8.78 2.66 15.90
N TYR A 305 9.44 3.10 14.84
CA TYR A 305 8.90 2.98 13.49
C TYR A 305 9.40 1.70 12.85
N PHE A 306 8.54 1.06 12.07
CA PHE A 306 8.86 -0.15 11.32
C PHE A 306 8.61 0.06 9.83
N SER A 307 9.30 -0.72 9.01
CA SER A 307 9.06 -0.81 7.57
C SER A 307 9.50 -2.16 7.01
N LEU A 308 8.65 -2.80 6.20
CA LEU A 308 9.04 -3.91 5.35
C LEU A 308 9.73 -3.35 4.10
N VAL A 309 10.95 -3.81 3.84
CA VAL A 309 11.87 -3.19 2.87
C VAL A 309 12.57 -4.23 2.01
N ASN A 310 12.97 -3.85 0.79
CA ASN A 310 13.84 -4.65 -0.07
C ASN A 310 15.28 -4.13 0.01
N PRO A 311 16.10 -4.54 0.99
CA PRO A 311 17.47 -4.04 1.09
C PRO A 311 18.30 -4.43 -0.13
N VAL A 312 19.06 -3.49 -0.66
CA VAL A 312 20.02 -3.79 -1.74
C VAL A 312 21.30 -4.32 -1.10
N THR A 313 21.56 -5.61 -1.30
CA THR A 313 22.78 -6.32 -0.87
C THR A 313 23.77 -6.51 -2.02
N GLN A 314 23.28 -6.41 -3.27
CA GLN A 314 24.07 -6.47 -4.48
C GLN A 314 24.18 -5.07 -5.11
N ASN A 315 25.26 -4.33 -4.82
CA ASN A 315 25.39 -2.92 -5.22
C ASN A 315 25.29 -2.68 -6.74
N PHE A 316 25.62 -3.66 -7.57
CA PHE A 316 25.47 -3.57 -9.03
C PHE A 316 24.01 -3.65 -9.49
N ASN A 317 23.08 -4.06 -8.62
CA ASN A 317 21.64 -4.11 -8.89
C ASN A 317 20.85 -3.24 -7.88
N PRO A 318 20.81 -1.91 -8.06
CA PRO A 318 20.05 -1.00 -7.20
C PRO A 318 18.54 -1.28 -7.14
N SER A 319 18.01 -2.07 -8.08
CA SER A 319 16.61 -2.47 -8.15
C SER A 319 16.32 -3.85 -7.54
N GLN A 320 17.22 -4.41 -6.73
CA GLN A 320 17.04 -5.71 -6.07
C GLN A 320 15.73 -5.81 -5.28
N ARG A 321 14.98 -6.91 -5.47
CA ARG A 321 13.68 -7.17 -4.82
C ARG A 321 13.44 -8.62 -4.40
N ASN A 322 14.42 -9.49 -4.62
CA ASN A 322 14.33 -10.91 -4.28
C ASN A 322 14.46 -11.20 -2.78
N ILE A 323 14.64 -10.17 -1.94
CA ILE A 323 14.71 -10.25 -0.48
C ILE A 323 13.73 -9.23 0.09
N LEU A 324 12.90 -9.64 1.05
CA LEU A 324 12.10 -8.75 1.89
C LEU A 324 12.56 -8.91 3.34
N SER A 325 12.84 -7.80 4.01
CA SER A 325 13.30 -7.75 5.40
C SER A 325 12.47 -6.76 6.22
N LEU A 326 12.42 -6.94 7.54
CA LEU A 326 11.85 -5.96 8.46
C LEU A 326 12.96 -5.03 8.95
N SER A 327 12.74 -3.73 8.80
CA SER A 327 13.59 -2.68 9.36
C SER A 327 12.83 -1.87 10.40
N TYR A 328 13.58 -1.27 11.32
CA TYR A 328 13.02 -0.39 12.34
C TYR A 328 13.97 0.75 12.71
N THR A 329 13.42 1.74 13.39
CA THR A 329 14.19 2.80 14.07
C THR A 329 13.52 3.22 15.37
N LYS A 330 14.34 3.45 16.41
CA LYS A 330 13.96 4.11 17.67
C LYS A 330 14.37 5.59 17.69
N ASP A 331 14.94 6.11 16.61
CA ASP A 331 15.21 7.54 16.47
C ASP A 331 13.91 8.27 16.13
N LEU A 332 13.18 8.68 17.17
CA LEU A 332 11.89 9.35 17.06
C LEU A 332 12.01 10.85 16.78
N ILE A 333 13.15 11.34 16.31
CA ILE A 333 13.38 12.77 16.07
C ILE A 333 13.87 13.00 14.64
N HIS A 334 14.93 12.31 14.24
CA HIS A 334 15.57 12.51 12.95
C HIS A 334 15.23 11.41 11.94
N LEU A 335 14.74 10.25 12.39
CA LEU A 335 14.44 9.07 11.59
C LEU A 335 15.60 8.69 10.66
N ASN A 336 16.85 8.90 11.08
CA ASN A 336 18.04 8.70 10.24
C ASN A 336 18.80 7.41 10.55
N ASN A 337 18.43 6.71 11.64
CA ASN A 337 19.07 5.49 12.09
C ASN A 337 18.18 4.26 11.91
N TRP A 338 18.11 3.74 10.70
CA TRP A 338 17.33 2.54 10.36
C TRP A 338 18.20 1.29 10.38
N THR A 339 17.70 0.23 11.02
CA THR A 339 18.38 -1.06 11.14
C THR A 339 17.48 -2.19 10.68
N ILE A 340 18.04 -3.19 9.98
CA ILE A 340 17.33 -4.43 9.66
C ILE A 340 17.29 -5.30 10.92
N VAL A 341 16.10 -5.66 11.38
CA VAL A 341 15.91 -6.48 12.59
C VAL A 341 15.59 -7.94 12.26
N ALA A 342 14.84 -8.19 11.19
CA ALA A 342 14.65 -9.53 10.66
C ALA A 342 14.99 -9.51 9.18
N ASP A 343 16.12 -10.11 8.87
CA ASP A 343 16.61 -10.21 7.50
C ASP A 343 16.03 -11.46 6.82
N HIS A 344 15.79 -11.38 5.50
CA HIS A 344 15.24 -12.49 4.71
C HIS A 344 13.93 -13.07 5.28
N LEU A 345 12.99 -12.20 5.67
CA LEU A 345 11.62 -12.64 5.97
C LEU A 345 10.99 -13.36 4.78
N LEU A 346 11.25 -12.84 3.58
CA LEU A 346 11.05 -13.55 2.32
C LEU A 346 12.33 -13.48 1.52
N TYR A 347 12.63 -14.58 0.84
CA TYR A 347 13.80 -14.74 -0.01
C TYR A 347 13.49 -15.76 -1.10
N ASP A 348 14.32 -15.81 -2.13
CA ASP A 348 14.15 -16.78 -3.20
C ASP A 348 14.47 -18.21 -2.74
N ASP A 349 13.44 -19.06 -2.66
CA ASP A 349 13.52 -20.49 -2.37
C ASP A 349 13.22 -21.37 -3.61
N THR A 350 13.28 -20.82 -4.82
CA THR A 350 12.97 -21.54 -6.07
C THR A 350 14.12 -22.44 -6.56
N GLY A 351 15.33 -22.27 -6.01
CA GLY A 351 16.54 -22.95 -6.46
C GLY A 351 17.28 -22.23 -7.60
N PHE A 352 16.86 -21.02 -7.97
CA PHE A 352 17.58 -20.19 -8.93
C PHE A 352 19.00 -19.82 -8.49
N THR A 353 19.86 -19.59 -9.48
CA THR A 353 21.14 -18.91 -9.23
C THR A 353 20.88 -17.48 -8.76
N MET A 354 21.86 -16.83 -8.11
CA MET A 354 21.70 -15.45 -7.66
C MET A 354 21.30 -14.50 -8.81
N ASN A 355 21.88 -14.64 -10.01
CA ASN A 355 21.52 -13.77 -11.13
C ASN A 355 20.10 -13.99 -11.64
N ASP A 356 19.66 -15.25 -11.70
CA ASP A 356 18.27 -15.57 -12.08
C ASP A 356 17.29 -15.10 -11.00
N SER A 357 17.64 -15.26 -9.73
CA SER A 357 16.87 -14.74 -8.61
C SER A 357 16.67 -13.22 -8.69
N LEU A 358 17.77 -12.48 -8.91
CA LEU A 358 17.74 -11.03 -9.12
C LEU A 358 16.90 -10.62 -10.34
N ARG A 359 16.77 -11.51 -11.33
CA ARG A 359 16.05 -11.25 -12.58
C ARG A 359 14.58 -11.60 -12.50
N TYR A 360 14.20 -12.67 -11.81
CA TYR A 360 12.88 -13.30 -11.89
C TYR A 360 12.10 -13.31 -10.57
N THR A 361 12.77 -13.14 -9.43
CA THR A 361 12.12 -13.23 -8.12
C THR A 361 11.98 -11.86 -7.47
N GLY A 362 10.78 -11.55 -6.97
CA GLY A 362 10.50 -10.26 -6.32
C GLY A 362 9.40 -10.37 -5.27
N PHE A 363 9.66 -9.80 -4.08
CA PHE A 363 8.69 -9.68 -2.99
C PHE A 363 8.62 -8.21 -2.58
N HIS A 364 7.74 -7.43 -3.20
CA HIS A 364 7.86 -5.97 -3.20
C HIS A 364 6.52 -5.25 -3.10
N TYR A 365 6.57 -3.91 -3.10
CA TYR A 365 5.41 -3.02 -2.99
C TYR A 365 4.51 -3.24 -1.76
N VAL A 366 5.03 -3.93 -0.74
CA VAL A 366 4.27 -4.45 0.39
C VAL A 366 3.46 -3.35 1.07
N ASP A 367 2.17 -3.57 1.20
CA ASP A 367 1.34 -2.84 2.17
C ASP A 367 1.06 -3.75 3.36
N TRP A 368 1.01 -3.15 4.54
CA TRP A 368 0.94 -3.88 5.79
C TRP A 368 0.26 -3.07 6.87
N GLN A 369 -0.31 -3.75 7.86
CA GLN A 369 -0.95 -3.16 9.04
C GLN A 369 -0.48 -3.90 10.29
N PHE A 370 -0.48 -3.22 11.42
CA PHE A 370 -0.48 -3.93 12.70
C PHE A 370 -1.83 -4.63 12.87
N ASP A 371 -1.79 -5.88 13.30
CA ASP A 371 -2.96 -6.73 13.45
C ASP A 371 -3.45 -6.77 14.90
N GLN A 372 -4.65 -6.23 15.11
CA GLN A 372 -5.31 -6.06 16.40
C GLN A 372 -6.16 -7.26 16.83
N LEU A 373 -6.19 -8.33 16.03
CA LEU A 373 -6.95 -9.52 16.40
C LEU A 373 -6.28 -10.21 17.61
N SER A 374 -6.82 -9.98 18.80
CA SER A 374 -6.38 -10.70 20.00
C SER A 374 -7.04 -12.09 20.02
N SER A 375 -6.26 -13.15 20.21
CA SER A 375 -6.77 -14.51 20.39
C SER A 375 -7.54 -14.71 21.72
N SER A 376 -7.61 -13.68 22.58
CA SER A 376 -8.18 -13.71 23.93
C SER A 376 -9.51 -12.97 24.08
N SER A 377 -10.01 -12.32 23.03
CA SER A 377 -11.26 -11.56 23.10
C SER A 377 -12.46 -12.43 22.79
N SER A 378 -13.04 -13.04 23.82
CA SER A 378 -14.37 -13.66 23.75
C SER A 378 -15.52 -12.64 23.67
N SER A 379 -15.22 -11.33 23.62
CA SER A 379 -16.20 -10.27 23.39
C SER A 379 -15.90 -9.55 22.07
N LEU A 380 -16.87 -9.50 21.15
CA LEU A 380 -16.80 -8.70 19.91
C LEU A 380 -16.46 -7.21 20.19
N SER A 381 -16.73 -6.70 21.39
CA SER A 381 -16.50 -5.30 21.79
C SER A 381 -15.03 -4.88 21.93
N SER A 382 -14.06 -5.79 21.80
CA SER A 382 -12.63 -5.47 21.90
C SER A 382 -11.85 -5.65 20.59
N ILE A 383 -12.48 -6.13 19.52
CA ILE A 383 -11.84 -6.20 18.20
C ILE A 383 -12.02 -4.85 17.52
N LYS A 384 -10.90 -4.25 17.10
CA LYS A 384 -10.86 -2.98 16.38
C LYS A 384 -10.36 -3.23 14.97
N SER A 385 -10.77 -2.36 14.05
CA SER A 385 -10.21 -2.35 12.69
C SER A 385 -8.70 -2.07 12.71
N SER A 386 -8.01 -2.39 11.61
CA SER A 386 -6.70 -1.83 11.32
C SER A 386 -6.77 -0.32 11.45
N CYS A 387 -5.82 0.26 12.17
CA CYS A 387 -5.86 1.66 12.49
C CYS A 387 -4.86 2.46 11.65
N ILE A 388 -5.33 3.60 11.20
CA ILE A 388 -4.54 4.64 10.56
C ILE A 388 -4.18 5.76 11.54
N GLU A 389 -4.73 5.72 12.75
CA GLU A 389 -4.44 6.69 13.81
C GLU A 389 -2.99 6.56 14.28
N TRP A 390 -2.31 7.71 14.34
CA TRP A 390 -1.02 7.80 14.99
C TRP A 390 -1.15 7.44 16.47
N ASN A 391 -0.16 6.69 16.99
CA ASN A 391 -0.16 6.11 18.34
C ASN A 391 -1.27 5.09 18.62
N CYS A 392 -1.84 4.49 17.59
CA CYS A 392 -2.67 3.31 17.78
C CYS A 392 -1.82 2.08 18.15
N ASP A 393 -2.26 1.30 19.13
CA ASP A 393 -1.52 0.18 19.72
C ASP A 393 -1.36 -1.06 18.81
N GLY A 394 -2.13 -1.14 17.72
CA GLY A 394 -1.86 -1.97 16.54
C GLY A 394 -1.92 -3.49 16.75
N GLY A 395 -1.87 -3.99 17.99
CA GLY A 395 -1.84 -5.42 18.32
C GLY A 395 -0.47 -6.08 18.09
N PRO A 396 -0.33 -7.37 18.39
CA PRO A 396 0.97 -8.04 18.53
C PRO A 396 1.54 -8.63 17.22
N HIS A 397 0.79 -8.59 16.12
CA HIS A 397 1.23 -9.17 14.84
C HIS A 397 1.25 -8.09 13.74
N ILE A 398 1.89 -8.39 12.61
CA ILE A 398 1.81 -7.59 11.39
C ILE A 398 1.16 -8.47 10.32
N ILE A 399 0.14 -7.95 9.64
CA ILE A 399 -0.43 -8.55 8.43
C ILE A 399 0.06 -7.77 7.22
N TYR A 400 0.39 -8.46 6.14
CA TYR A 400 0.96 -7.82 4.96
C TYR A 400 0.59 -8.53 3.67
N LEU A 401 0.37 -7.72 2.65
CA LEU A 401 0.02 -8.12 1.30
C LEU A 401 1.14 -7.69 0.35
N ILE A 402 1.59 -8.63 -0.46
CA ILE A 402 2.86 -8.56 -1.19
C ILE A 402 2.57 -8.68 -2.68
N ARG A 403 3.20 -7.81 -3.46
CA ARG A 403 3.33 -8.02 -4.89
C ARG A 403 4.44 -9.04 -5.11
N THR A 404 4.12 -10.17 -5.71
CA THR A 404 4.99 -11.35 -5.72
C THR A 404 5.24 -11.81 -7.15
N SER A 405 6.50 -11.74 -7.55
CA SER A 405 7.03 -12.27 -8.80
C SER A 405 7.72 -13.59 -8.47
N TYR A 406 7.05 -14.71 -8.71
CA TYR A 406 7.47 -16.00 -8.15
C TYR A 406 6.93 -17.18 -8.95
N ARG A 407 7.78 -18.18 -9.25
CA ARG A 407 7.44 -19.43 -9.97
C ARG A 407 6.64 -19.16 -11.26
N GLY A 408 7.35 -18.72 -12.29
CA GLY A 408 6.78 -18.41 -13.61
C GLY A 408 6.68 -16.93 -13.94
N ALA A 409 7.08 -16.04 -13.03
CA ALA A 409 7.22 -14.61 -13.32
C ALA A 409 8.27 -14.34 -14.40
N ASN A 410 8.00 -13.41 -15.31
CA ASN A 410 8.94 -13.09 -16.39
C ASN A 410 10.03 -12.09 -15.97
N SER A 411 9.84 -11.42 -14.84
CA SER A 411 10.85 -10.58 -14.19
C SER A 411 10.52 -10.35 -12.71
N PHE A 412 11.49 -9.90 -11.92
CA PHE A 412 11.29 -9.56 -10.51
C PHE A 412 10.24 -8.45 -10.30
N HIS A 413 10.02 -7.60 -11.31
CA HIS A 413 9.07 -6.49 -11.25
C HIS A 413 7.68 -6.89 -11.71
N ASN A 414 7.57 -7.67 -12.78
CA ASN A 414 6.29 -8.10 -13.32
C ASN A 414 5.80 -9.31 -12.55
N SER A 415 4.87 -9.04 -11.64
CA SER A 415 4.36 -9.99 -10.68
C SER A 415 3.16 -10.73 -11.23
N ASN A 416 3.24 -12.05 -11.12
CA ASN A 416 2.19 -12.99 -11.44
C ASN A 416 1.25 -13.26 -10.26
N ARG A 417 1.62 -12.83 -9.04
CA ARG A 417 0.89 -13.14 -7.80
C ARG A 417 0.71 -11.93 -6.90
N ILE A 418 -0.39 -11.96 -6.16
CA ILE A 418 -0.54 -11.24 -4.89
C ILE A 418 -0.59 -12.28 -3.79
N THR A 419 0.25 -12.12 -2.77
CA THR A 419 0.33 -13.07 -1.66
C THR A 419 0.18 -12.39 -0.30
N TYR A 420 -0.42 -13.08 0.65
CA TYR A 420 -0.66 -12.65 2.01
C TYR A 420 0.24 -13.41 3.00
N LYS A 421 0.67 -12.71 4.06
CA LYS A 421 1.38 -13.32 5.19
C LYS A 421 1.15 -12.56 6.49
N THR A 422 1.32 -13.26 7.62
CA THR A 422 1.32 -12.69 8.97
C THR A 422 2.70 -12.87 9.63
N LEU A 423 3.26 -11.81 10.19
CA LEU A 423 4.46 -11.85 11.03
C LEU A 423 4.01 -11.77 12.49
N LYS A 424 4.09 -12.91 13.19
CA LYS A 424 3.58 -13.01 14.56
C LYS A 424 4.61 -12.47 15.57
N TYR A 425 4.16 -11.68 16.54
CA TYR A 425 4.96 -11.24 17.69
C TYR A 425 6.21 -10.46 17.29
N TYR A 426 6.10 -9.63 16.25
CA TYR A 426 7.21 -8.89 15.65
C TYR A 426 8.00 -8.05 16.68
N ARG A 427 7.33 -7.55 17.73
CA ARG A 427 7.99 -6.77 18.81
C ARG A 427 9.09 -7.55 19.52
N LYS A 428 9.01 -8.89 19.59
CA LYS A 428 10.07 -9.73 20.18
C LYS A 428 11.40 -9.64 19.45
N LEU A 429 11.40 -9.15 18.20
CA LEU A 429 12.60 -9.02 17.37
C LEU A 429 13.48 -7.84 17.79
N ILE A 430 12.92 -6.81 18.45
CA ILE A 430 13.63 -5.57 18.85
C ILE A 430 13.80 -5.42 20.37
N GLN A 431 13.52 -6.49 21.12
CA GLN A 431 13.62 -6.53 22.58
C GLN A 431 15.06 -6.72 23.05
#